data_AF-A0A7C1AAK0-F1
#
_entry.id   AF-A0A7C1AAK0-F1
#
_cell.length_a   1.000
_cell.length_b   1.000
_cell.length_c   1.000
_cell.angle_alpha   90.00
_cell.angle_beta   90.00
_cell.angle_gamma   90.00
#
_symmetry.space_group_name_H-M   'P 1'
#
loop_
_entity.id
_entity.type
_entity.pdbx_description
1 polymer ?
#
loop_
_entity_poly.entity_id
_entity_poly.type
_entity_poly.pdbx_seq_one_letter_code
_entity_poly.pdbx_strand_id
1 'polypeptide(L)'
;MRLISKIQIVLLFVLIAVIVSGCCMKRDIDAVDAKINRIRADQQQMKDSLERLDSLFYANGEESVKLRAEIRSSLSDILEQFQMLQANMNDLQGKVTYMAERSTGGVAIKPQVIPTDTADTTTAQVIPGINCQELYDESFINIRRGQYEEAIQGFTDYLKYCGQQDMADNARFWVGESYYS
;
A
#
# COMPACT_ATOMS: atom_id res chain seq x y z
N MET A 1 -69.36 33.60 -61.79
CA MET A 1 -69.49 33.23 -60.36
C MET A 1 -68.68 31.99 -59.97
N ARG A 2 -68.72 30.87 -60.72
CA ARG A 2 -67.97 29.63 -60.39
C ARG A 2 -66.44 29.73 -60.43
N LEU A 3 -65.86 30.59 -61.27
CA LEU A 3 -64.39 30.75 -61.40
C LEU A 3 -63.76 31.47 -60.19
N ILE A 4 -64.45 32.50 -59.68
CA ILE A 4 -64.01 33.29 -58.51
C ILE A 4 -64.01 32.41 -57.25
N SER A 5 -65.01 31.53 -57.10
CA SER A 5 -65.08 30.56 -56.00
C SER A 5 -63.91 29.56 -56.03
N LYS A 6 -63.48 29.10 -57.20
CA LYS A 6 -62.30 28.22 -57.33
C LYS A 6 -61.00 28.93 -56.95
N ILE A 7 -60.83 30.19 -57.35
CA ILE A 7 -59.64 30.99 -57.00
C ILE A 7 -59.56 31.23 -55.48
N GLN A 8 -60.70 31.50 -54.83
CA GLN A 8 -60.72 31.67 -53.37
C GLN A 8 -60.39 30.37 -52.61
N ILE A 9 -60.84 29.21 -53.10
CA ILE A 9 -60.48 27.92 -52.49
C ILE A 9 -58.98 27.66 -52.59
N VAL A 10 -58.36 27.95 -53.74
CA VAL A 10 -56.91 27.77 -53.93
C VAL A 10 -56.11 28.73 -53.05
N LEU A 11 -56.51 30.01 -52.96
CA LEU A 11 -55.87 30.99 -52.07
C LEU A 11 -55.96 30.59 -50.60
N LEU A 12 -57.10 30.06 -50.18
CA LEU A 12 -57.30 29.59 -48.81
C LEU A 12 -56.43 28.36 -48.51
N PHE A 13 -56.27 27.44 -49.47
CA PHE A 13 -55.37 26.30 -49.33
C PHE A 13 -53.88 26.72 -49.25
N VAL A 14 -53.46 27.69 -50.06
CA VAL A 14 -52.10 28.24 -50.03
C VAL A 14 -51.82 28.96 -48.70
N LEU A 15 -52.79 29.75 -48.20
CA LEU A 15 -52.68 30.42 -46.90
C LEU A 15 -52.50 29.41 -45.76
N ILE A 16 -53.28 28.32 -45.75
CA ILE A 16 -53.16 27.25 -44.77
C ILE A 16 -51.79 26.57 -44.88
N ALA A 17 -51.30 26.28 -46.09
CA ALA A 17 -50.00 25.65 -46.30
C ALA A 17 -48.83 26.50 -45.76
N VAL A 18 -48.89 27.82 -45.92
CA VAL A 18 -47.88 28.76 -45.38
C VAL A 18 -47.91 28.77 -43.85
N ILE A 19 -49.09 28.80 -43.23
CA ILE A 19 -49.23 28.80 -41.77
C ILE A 19 -48.70 27.49 -41.16
N VAL A 20 -49.00 26.35 -41.77
CA VAL A 20 -48.53 25.03 -41.31
C VAL A 20 -47.01 24.89 -41.43
N SER A 21 -46.40 25.47 -42.48
CA SER A 21 -44.95 25.42 -42.70
C SER A 21 -44.17 26.21 -41.62
N GLY A 22 -44.73 27.32 -41.13
CA GLY A 22 -44.13 28.12 -40.05
C GLY A 22 -44.05 27.40 -38.70
N CYS A 23 -44.98 26.47 -38.42
CA CYS A 23 -44.94 25.67 -37.18
C CYS A 23 -43.86 24.60 -37.17
N CYS A 24 -43.47 24.07 -38.33
CA CYS A 24 -42.42 23.06 -38.43
C CYS A 24 -41.03 23.65 -38.12
N MET A 25 -40.74 24.83 -38.67
CA MET A 25 -39.44 25.51 -38.51
C MET A 25 -39.18 26.04 -37.09
N LYS A 26 -40.23 26.45 -36.38
CA LYS A 26 -40.10 26.92 -34.99
C LYS A 26 -39.61 25.82 -34.04
N ARG A 27 -40.08 24.59 -34.24
CA ARG A 27 -39.67 23.43 -33.44
C ARG A 27 -38.18 23.10 -33.60
N ASP A 28 -37.65 23.24 -34.81
CA ASP A 28 -36.23 22.98 -35.08
C ASP A 28 -35.33 24.07 -34.49
N ILE A 29 -35.78 25.33 -34.49
CA ILE A 29 -35.09 26.45 -33.82
C ILE A 29 -35.03 26.23 -32.31
N ASP A 30 -36.15 25.88 -31.68
CA ASP A 30 -36.20 25.60 -30.23
C ASP A 30 -35.26 24.43 -29.86
N ALA A 31 -35.16 23.41 -30.73
CA ALA A 31 -34.27 22.27 -30.54
C ALA A 31 -32.77 22.65 -30.68
N VAL A 32 -32.44 23.60 -31.56
CA VAL A 32 -31.07 24.11 -31.73
C VAL A 32 -30.67 25.01 -30.55
N ASP A 33 -31.57 25.88 -30.08
CA ASP A 33 -31.33 26.71 -28.90
C ASP A 33 -31.11 25.88 -27.64
N ALA A 34 -31.90 24.82 -27.46
CA ALA A 34 -31.69 23.86 -26.38
C ALA A 34 -30.31 23.21 -26.44
N LYS A 35 -29.82 22.86 -27.64
CA LYS A 35 -28.46 22.30 -27.82
C LYS A 35 -27.38 23.32 -27.53
N ILE A 36 -27.52 24.57 -27.98
CA ILE A 36 -26.53 25.63 -27.73
C ILE A 36 -26.44 25.93 -26.23
N ASN A 37 -27.59 26.02 -25.55
CA ASN A 37 -27.62 26.25 -24.11
C ASN A 37 -27.00 25.09 -23.34
N ARG A 38 -27.24 23.84 -23.78
CA ARG A 38 -26.58 22.66 -23.21
C ARG A 38 -25.07 22.69 -23.40
N ILE A 39 -24.59 22.98 -24.61
CA ILE A 39 -23.15 23.08 -24.89
C ILE A 39 -22.49 24.18 -24.06
N ARG A 40 -23.14 25.34 -23.90
CA ARG A 40 -22.64 26.42 -23.05
C ARG A 40 -22.60 26.02 -21.58
N ALA A 41 -23.60 25.29 -21.10
CA ALA A 41 -23.61 24.75 -19.74
C ALA A 41 -22.48 23.73 -19.54
N ASP A 42 -22.25 22.84 -20.51
CA ASP A 42 -21.16 21.87 -20.46
C ASP A 42 -19.78 22.56 -20.47
N GLN A 43 -19.62 23.64 -21.26
CA GLN A 43 -18.40 24.47 -21.27
C GLN A 43 -18.15 25.14 -19.92
N GLN A 44 -19.19 25.67 -19.29
CA GLN A 44 -19.08 26.26 -17.96
C GLN A 44 -18.69 25.21 -16.92
N GLN A 45 -19.35 24.06 -16.93
CA GLN A 45 -19.04 22.96 -16.02
C GLN A 45 -17.60 22.46 -16.19
N MET A 46 -17.11 22.38 -17.44
CA MET A 46 -15.73 22.00 -17.72
C MET A 46 -14.75 23.01 -17.12
N LYS A 47 -15.03 24.31 -17.29
CA LYS A 47 -14.21 25.38 -16.73
C LYS A 47 -14.15 25.31 -15.20
N ASP A 48 -15.30 25.16 -14.55
CA ASP A 48 -15.38 25.05 -13.09
C ASP A 48 -14.61 23.81 -12.59
N SER A 49 -14.66 22.72 -13.36
CA SER A 49 -13.91 21.48 -13.06
C SER A 49 -12.40 21.67 -13.18
N LEU A 50 -11.93 22.45 -14.17
CA LEU A 50 -10.51 22.79 -14.32
C LEU A 50 -10.01 23.69 -13.19
N GLU A 51 -10.76 24.73 -12.81
CA GLU A 51 -10.39 25.62 -11.69
C GLU A 51 -10.32 24.82 -10.37
N ARG A 52 -11.25 23.90 -10.17
CA ARG A 52 -11.22 23.00 -9.01
C ARG A 52 -9.99 22.08 -9.04
N LEU A 53 -9.67 21.48 -10.18
CA LEU A 53 -8.51 20.59 -10.32
C LEU A 53 -7.19 21.33 -10.07
N ASP A 54 -7.10 22.56 -10.58
CA ASP A 54 -5.94 23.44 -10.41
C ASP A 54 -5.72 23.76 -8.92
N SER A 55 -6.77 24.13 -8.19
CA SER A 55 -6.68 24.38 -6.75
C SER A 55 -6.21 23.15 -5.96
N LEU A 56 -6.67 21.95 -6.34
CA LEU A 56 -6.24 20.69 -5.73
C LEU A 56 -4.77 20.37 -6.06
N PHE A 57 -4.34 20.67 -7.27
CA PHE A 57 -2.95 20.46 -7.69
C PHE A 57 -1.99 21.36 -6.91
N TYR A 58 -2.33 22.65 -6.74
CA TYR A 58 -1.52 23.57 -5.93
C TYR A 58 -1.46 23.15 -4.46
N ALA A 59 -2.59 22.74 -3.87
CA ALA A 59 -2.62 22.26 -2.49
C ALA A 59 -1.76 20.98 -2.31
N ASN A 60 -1.90 20.00 -3.20
CA ASN A 60 -1.09 18.78 -3.18
C ASN A 60 0.39 19.04 -3.52
N GLY A 61 0.68 20.05 -4.33
CA GLY A 61 2.03 20.40 -4.76
C GLY A 61 2.89 20.88 -3.59
N GLU A 62 2.34 21.75 -2.73
CA GLU A 62 3.05 22.24 -1.55
C GLU A 62 3.34 21.11 -0.55
N GLU A 63 2.35 20.25 -0.30
CA GLU A 63 2.51 19.08 0.57
C GLU A 63 3.55 18.10 0.01
N SER A 64 3.51 17.85 -1.31
CA SER A 64 4.48 16.99 -1.99
C SER A 64 5.90 17.52 -1.89
N VAL A 65 6.11 18.85 -1.96
CA VAL A 65 7.45 19.45 -1.80
C VAL A 65 7.94 19.30 -0.36
N LYS A 66 7.08 19.53 0.63
CA LYS A 66 7.39 19.34 2.05
C LYS A 66 7.76 17.89 2.36
N LEU A 67 6.93 16.94 1.92
CA LEU A 67 7.19 15.51 2.10
C LEU A 67 8.50 15.08 1.44
N ARG A 68 8.80 15.57 0.23
CA ARG A 68 10.07 15.29 -0.45
C ARG A 68 11.29 15.85 0.31
N ALA A 69 11.16 17.02 0.91
CA ALA A 69 12.23 17.60 1.72
C ALA A 69 12.44 16.79 3.02
N GLU A 70 11.36 16.39 3.67
CA GLU A 70 11.39 15.54 4.87
C GLU A 70 12.02 14.18 4.59
N ILE A 71 11.58 13.48 3.53
CA ILE A 71 12.16 12.19 3.12
C ILE A 71 13.66 12.33 2.87
N ARG A 72 14.11 13.40 2.20
CA ARG A 72 15.55 13.64 1.98
C ARG A 72 16.30 13.86 3.29
N SER A 73 15.71 14.59 4.24
CA SER A 73 16.30 14.78 5.57
C SER A 73 16.38 13.45 6.32
N SER A 74 15.28 12.69 6.39
CA SER A 74 15.24 11.40 7.07
C SER A 74 16.24 10.40 6.47
N LEU A 75 16.42 10.39 5.15
CA LEU A 75 17.44 9.57 4.50
C LEU A 75 18.85 9.98 4.94
N SER A 76 19.13 11.29 5.04
CA SER A 76 20.41 11.79 5.56
C SER A 76 20.64 11.34 7.01
N ASP A 77 19.64 11.48 7.86
CA ASP A 77 19.72 11.12 9.29
C ASP A 77 19.93 9.61 9.48
N ILE A 78 19.25 8.77 8.68
CA ILE A 78 19.42 7.32 8.72
C ILE A 78 20.85 6.94 8.31
N LEU A 79 21.39 7.58 7.26
CA LEU A 79 22.77 7.32 6.81
C LEU A 79 23.79 7.74 7.88
N GLU A 80 23.53 8.80 8.64
CA GLU A 80 24.39 9.22 9.75
C GLU A 80 24.31 8.24 10.92
N GLN A 81 23.10 7.84 11.31
CA GLN A 81 22.89 6.81 12.35
C GLN A 81 23.56 5.49 11.99
N PHE A 82 23.49 5.08 10.73
CA PHE A 82 24.15 3.89 10.23
C PHE A 82 25.67 3.98 10.36
N GLN A 83 26.27 5.12 9.99
CA GLN A 83 27.71 5.35 10.15
C GLN A 83 28.14 5.30 11.62
N MET A 84 27.37 5.92 12.52
CA MET A 84 27.64 5.87 13.96
C MET A 84 27.53 4.44 14.51
N LEU A 85 26.49 3.70 14.12
CA LEU A 85 26.31 2.31 14.52
C LEU A 85 27.46 1.44 14.03
N GLN A 86 27.90 1.63 12.78
CA GLN A 86 29.04 0.91 12.21
C GLN A 86 30.34 1.24 12.95
N ALA A 87 30.56 2.50 13.32
CA ALA A 87 31.72 2.91 14.12
C ALA A 87 31.70 2.26 15.51
N ASN A 88 30.54 2.26 16.19
CA ASN A 88 30.36 1.61 17.49
C ASN A 88 30.58 0.09 17.42
N MET A 89 30.12 -0.57 16.36
CA MET A 89 30.35 -2.00 16.14
C MET A 89 31.84 -2.31 15.95
N ASN A 90 32.55 -1.49 15.18
CA ASN A 90 34.00 -1.64 15.00
C ASN A 90 34.77 -1.43 16.32
N ASP A 91 34.37 -0.43 17.13
CA ASP A 91 34.97 -0.20 18.46
C ASP A 91 34.71 -1.38 19.40
N LEU A 92 33.48 -1.92 19.42
CA LEU A 92 33.14 -3.08 20.23
C LEU A 92 33.93 -4.32 19.78
N GLN A 93 34.07 -4.54 18.47
CA GLN A 93 34.90 -5.63 17.93
C GLN A 93 36.37 -5.48 18.33
N GLY A 94 36.91 -4.26 18.32
CA GLY A 94 38.25 -3.95 18.81
C GLY A 94 38.41 -4.26 20.30
N LYS A 95 37.44 -3.83 21.12
CA LYS A 95 37.42 -4.10 22.57
C LYS A 95 37.31 -5.59 22.89
N VAL A 96 36.49 -6.33 22.16
CA VAL A 96 36.35 -7.79 22.31
C VAL A 96 37.65 -8.49 21.93
N THR A 97 38.30 -8.10 20.82
CA THR A 97 39.60 -8.66 20.42
C THR A 97 40.67 -8.36 21.47
N TYR A 98 40.72 -7.12 21.97
CA TYR A 98 41.64 -6.71 23.05
C TYR A 98 41.41 -7.50 24.34
N MET A 99 40.14 -7.72 24.73
CA MET A 99 39.81 -8.55 25.90
C MET A 99 40.13 -10.02 25.66
N ALA A 100 39.90 -10.55 24.45
CA ALA A 100 40.23 -11.92 24.08
C ALA A 100 41.75 -12.18 24.15
N GLU A 101 42.57 -11.30 23.59
CA GLU A 101 44.04 -11.36 23.66
C GLU A 101 44.57 -11.21 25.08
N ARG A 102 43.92 -10.40 25.93
CA ARG A 102 44.28 -10.28 27.35
C ARG A 102 43.82 -11.50 28.17
N SER A 103 42.78 -12.20 27.73
CA SER A 103 42.26 -13.42 28.38
C SER A 103 43.05 -14.69 28.03
N THR A 104 43.76 -14.73 26.90
CA THR A 104 44.63 -15.88 26.53
C THR A 104 45.97 -15.90 27.30
N GLY A 105 46.24 -14.89 28.12
CA GLY A 105 47.43 -14.77 28.97
C GLY A 105 47.29 -15.22 30.44
N GLY A 106 46.23 -15.93 30.84
CA GLY A 106 46.11 -16.35 32.24
C GLY A 106 44.97 -17.31 32.57
N VAL A 107 45.35 -18.53 32.94
CA VAL A 107 44.60 -19.57 33.66
C VAL A 107 43.41 -20.20 32.91
N ALA A 108 43.60 -21.46 32.51
CA ALA A 108 42.53 -22.37 32.13
C ALA A 108 41.58 -22.58 33.33
N ILE A 109 40.43 -21.90 33.32
CA ILE A 109 39.32 -22.22 34.21
C ILE A 109 38.42 -23.23 33.49
N LYS A 110 38.54 -24.49 33.90
CA LYS A 110 37.53 -25.52 33.64
C LYS A 110 36.18 -25.04 34.19
N PRO A 111 35.07 -25.10 33.43
CA PRO A 111 33.75 -24.84 33.98
C PRO A 111 33.45 -25.90 35.05
N GLN A 112 33.45 -25.49 36.32
CA GLN A 112 32.89 -26.25 37.43
C GLN A 112 31.42 -25.89 37.49
N VAL A 113 30.57 -26.86 37.14
CA VAL A 113 29.12 -26.78 37.25
C VAL A 113 28.77 -26.83 38.74
N ILE A 114 28.20 -25.76 39.27
CA ILE A 114 27.59 -25.73 40.60
C ILE A 114 26.15 -26.25 40.43
N PRO A 115 25.74 -27.30 41.14
CA PRO A 115 24.36 -27.75 41.12
C PRO A 115 23.54 -26.88 42.08
N THR A 116 22.62 -26.07 41.53
CA THR A 116 21.51 -25.50 42.30
C THR A 116 20.26 -26.29 41.95
N ASP A 117 19.82 -27.07 42.93
CA ASP A 117 18.57 -27.80 42.94
C ASP A 117 17.45 -26.85 43.37
N THR A 118 16.46 -26.62 42.52
CA THR A 118 15.03 -26.56 42.85
C THR A 118 14.25 -26.56 41.53
N ALA A 119 13.56 -27.66 41.31
CA ALA A 119 12.63 -27.90 40.23
C ALA A 119 11.44 -26.92 40.27
N ASP A 120 11.09 -26.35 39.13
CA ASP A 120 9.84 -26.71 38.44
C ASP A 120 9.89 -26.19 36.99
N THR A 121 10.33 -27.03 36.06
CA THR A 121 10.08 -26.84 34.63
C THR A 121 10.07 -28.21 33.99
N THR A 122 8.89 -28.55 33.48
CA THR A 122 8.64 -29.76 32.70
C THR A 122 9.71 -29.92 31.62
N THR A 123 10.35 -31.08 31.64
CA THR A 123 11.60 -31.39 30.97
C THR A 123 11.45 -31.37 29.44
N ALA A 124 12.17 -30.41 28.86
CA ALA A 124 12.80 -30.32 27.54
C ALA A 124 12.68 -31.48 26.51
N GLN A 125 12.52 -31.07 25.25
CA GLN A 125 13.39 -31.52 24.15
C GLN A 125 13.82 -30.32 23.29
N VAL A 126 14.77 -29.50 23.78
CA VAL A 126 15.64 -28.77 22.86
C VAL A 126 16.69 -29.79 22.40
N ILE A 127 16.52 -30.32 21.20
CA ILE A 127 17.50 -31.24 20.61
C ILE A 127 18.82 -30.46 20.43
N PRO A 128 19.96 -30.94 20.96
CA PRO A 128 21.25 -30.29 20.75
C PRO A 128 21.55 -30.20 19.26
N GLY A 129 21.70 -28.98 18.73
CA GLY A 129 22.04 -28.72 17.32
C GLY A 129 20.96 -27.99 16.51
N ILE A 130 19.75 -27.78 17.03
CA ILE A 130 18.73 -26.97 16.36
C ILE A 130 18.80 -25.53 16.84
N ASN A 131 19.11 -24.61 15.92
CA ASN A 131 19.02 -23.17 16.17
C ASN A 131 17.58 -22.70 15.93
N CYS A 132 16.83 -22.51 17.01
CA CYS A 132 15.43 -22.11 16.93
C CYS A 132 15.22 -20.78 16.21
N GLN A 133 16.12 -19.81 16.40
CA GLN A 133 16.02 -18.51 15.74
C GLN A 133 16.15 -18.66 14.23
N GLU A 134 17.17 -19.39 13.77
CA GLU A 134 17.40 -19.64 12.35
C GLU A 134 16.25 -20.42 11.71
N LEU A 135 15.72 -21.44 12.39
CA LEU A 135 14.57 -22.20 11.90
C LEU A 135 13.31 -21.33 11.74
N TYR A 136 13.09 -20.39 12.68
CA TYR A 136 12.01 -19.42 12.58
C TYR A 136 12.22 -18.45 11.40
N ASP A 137 13.42 -17.89 11.28
CA ASP A 137 13.77 -16.89 10.27
C ASP A 137 13.68 -17.46 8.84
N GLU A 138 14.16 -18.69 8.63
CA GLU A 138 14.02 -19.42 7.36
C GLU A 138 12.54 -19.66 6.98
N SER A 139 11.73 -20.07 7.97
CA SER A 139 10.28 -20.25 7.75
C SER A 139 9.59 -18.95 7.37
N PHE A 140 10.00 -17.83 7.98
CA PHE A 140 9.47 -16.51 7.67
C PHE A 140 9.91 -15.98 6.30
N ILE A 141 11.09 -16.38 5.80
CA ILE A 141 11.50 -16.08 4.41
C ILE A 141 10.51 -16.68 3.42
N ASN A 142 10.02 -17.91 3.66
CA ASN A 142 9.05 -18.57 2.78
C ASN A 142 7.70 -17.82 2.74
N ILE A 143 7.23 -17.30 3.87
CA ILE A 143 6.05 -16.41 3.92
C ILE A 143 6.24 -15.22 2.98
N ARG A 144 7.39 -14.52 3.08
CA ARG A 144 7.67 -13.32 2.26
C ARG A 144 7.79 -13.63 0.77
N ARG A 145 8.05 -14.89 0.41
CA ARG A 145 8.13 -15.37 -0.97
C ARG A 145 6.80 -15.91 -1.50
N GLY A 146 5.75 -15.94 -0.67
CA GLY A 146 4.46 -16.56 -1.01
C GLY A 146 4.51 -18.08 -1.09
N GLN A 147 5.53 -18.69 -0.48
CA GLN A 147 5.75 -20.14 -0.42
C GLN A 147 5.08 -20.67 0.84
N TYR A 148 3.75 -20.71 0.84
CA TYR A 148 2.97 -20.94 2.05
C TYR A 148 3.04 -22.39 2.52
N GLU A 149 3.07 -23.37 1.62
CA GLU A 149 3.25 -24.78 1.97
C GLU A 149 4.58 -25.03 2.68
N GLU A 150 5.69 -24.48 2.15
CA GLU A 150 7.01 -24.59 2.77
C GLU A 150 7.09 -23.82 4.10
N ALA A 151 6.40 -22.68 4.20
CA ALA A 151 6.31 -21.93 5.45
C ALA A 151 5.52 -22.69 6.53
N ILE A 152 4.40 -23.32 6.17
CA ILE A 152 3.61 -24.17 7.07
C ILE A 152 4.47 -25.30 7.60
N GLN A 153 5.22 -25.98 6.74
CA GLN A 153 6.13 -27.05 7.16
C GLN A 153 7.20 -26.52 8.11
N GLY A 154 7.89 -25.43 7.75
CA GLY A 154 8.95 -24.85 8.56
C GLY A 154 8.49 -24.40 9.95
N PHE A 155 7.34 -23.72 10.04
CA PHE A 155 6.79 -23.32 11.34
C PHE A 155 6.22 -24.50 12.14
N THR A 156 5.75 -25.56 11.48
CA THR A 156 5.36 -26.80 12.18
C THR A 156 6.58 -27.48 12.79
N ASP A 157 7.71 -27.52 12.07
CA ASP A 157 8.98 -28.01 12.60
C ASP A 157 9.50 -27.12 13.74
N TYR A 158 9.38 -25.79 13.61
CA TYR A 158 9.67 -24.87 14.71
C TYR A 158 8.82 -25.18 15.95
N LEU A 159 7.51 -25.37 15.81
CA LEU A 159 6.64 -25.72 16.93
C LEU A 159 6.98 -27.07 17.56
N LYS A 160 7.48 -28.01 16.75
CA LYS A 160 7.90 -29.33 17.21
C LYS A 160 9.19 -29.27 18.04
N TYR A 161 10.19 -28.51 17.60
CA TYR A 161 11.51 -28.50 18.24
C TYR A 161 11.73 -27.32 19.21
N CYS A 162 10.97 -26.24 19.02
CA CYS A 162 11.14 -24.95 19.68
C CYS A 162 9.82 -24.44 20.29
N GLY A 163 8.80 -25.29 20.42
CA GLY A 163 7.45 -24.90 20.86
C GLY A 163 7.32 -24.38 22.30
N GLN A 164 8.41 -24.30 23.06
CA GLN A 164 8.47 -23.68 24.40
C GLN A 164 9.18 -22.31 24.40
N GLN A 165 9.68 -21.86 23.24
CA GLN A 165 10.31 -20.56 23.08
C GLN A 165 9.27 -19.45 22.91
N ASP A 166 9.67 -18.20 23.17
CA ASP A 166 8.79 -17.03 23.14
C ASP A 166 8.07 -16.81 21.79
N MET A 167 8.62 -17.32 20.67
CA MET A 167 8.00 -17.17 19.35
C MET A 167 7.04 -18.32 18.97
N ALA A 168 6.75 -19.26 19.86
CA ALA A 168 5.82 -20.37 19.58
C ALA A 168 4.41 -19.89 19.22
N ASP A 169 3.89 -18.89 19.91
CA ASP A 169 2.56 -18.32 19.59
C ASP A 169 2.57 -17.62 18.23
N ASN A 170 3.65 -16.89 17.91
CA ASN A 170 3.83 -16.27 16.61
C ASN A 170 3.93 -17.31 15.49
N ALA A 171 4.64 -18.42 15.72
CA ALA A 171 4.74 -19.51 14.75
C ALA A 171 3.36 -20.13 14.46
N ARG A 172 2.50 -20.31 15.48
CA ARG A 172 1.11 -20.77 15.28
C ARG A 172 0.29 -19.76 14.46
N PHE A 173 0.47 -18.47 14.73
CA PHE A 173 -0.16 -17.40 13.96
C PHE A 173 0.23 -17.49 12.48
N TRP A 174 1.52 -17.61 12.16
CA TRP A 174 1.98 -17.70 10.77
C TRP A 174 1.51 -18.96 10.05
N VAL A 175 1.38 -20.10 10.75
CA VAL A 175 0.75 -21.30 10.18
C VAL A 175 -0.71 -21.01 9.80
N GLY A 176 -1.46 -20.35 10.67
CA GLY A 176 -2.86 -19.98 10.40
C GLY A 176 -2.99 -19.04 9.19
N GLU A 177 -2.20 -17.97 9.16
CA GLU A 177 -2.18 -17.01 8.05
C GLU A 177 -1.79 -17.67 6.72
N SER A 178 -0.86 -18.62 6.76
CA SER A 178 -0.43 -19.37 5.58
C SER A 178 -1.53 -20.29 5.03
N TYR A 179 -2.38 -20.87 5.89
CA TYR A 179 -3.53 -21.66 5.42
C TYR A 179 -4.62 -20.81 4.78
N TYR A 180 -4.68 -19.51 5.11
CA TYR A 180 -5.68 -18.59 4.57
C TYR A 180 -5.25 -17.98 3.21
N SER A 181 -3.93 -17.88 2.97
CA SER A 181 -3.33 -17.18 1.84
C SER A 181 -3.23 -18.06 0.58
#